data_AF-A0A7C1WB12-F1
#
_entry.id   AF-A0A7C1WB12-F1
#
_cell.length_a   1.000
_cell.length_b   1.000
_cell.length_c   1.000
_cell.angle_alpha   90.00
_cell.angle_beta   90.00
_cell.angle_gamma   90.00
#
_symmetry.space_group_name_H-M   'P 1'
#
loop_
_entity.id
_entity.type
_entity.pdbx_description
1 polymer ?
#
loop_
_entity_poly.entity_id
_entity_poly.type
_entity_poly.pdbx_seq_one_letter_code
_entity_poly.pdbx_strand_id
1 'polypeptide(L)'
;MLPIARLTEACGGRLQRPQENTRPTGFSIDSRTLQAGQFFIALPGRRTDGHRFLRQAFARGACGALVQSGQKLPDNVGYNLIGVPNT
;
A
#
# COMPACT_ATOMS: atom_id res chain seq x y z
N MET A 1 -11.09 13.14 -1.79
CA MET A 1 -10.45 11.85 -2.11
C MET A 1 -11.30 10.68 -1.65
N LEU A 2 -11.19 9.56 -2.38
CA LEU A 2 -11.95 8.32 -2.20
C LEU A 2 -11.43 7.54 -0.95
N PRO A 3 -12.29 6.92 -0.12
CA PRO A 3 -11.86 6.11 1.02
C PRO A 3 -11.24 4.78 0.57
N ILE A 4 -10.43 4.18 1.45
CA ILE A 4 -9.67 2.96 1.13
C ILE A 4 -10.54 1.73 0.85
N ALA A 5 -11.73 1.68 1.43
CA ALA A 5 -12.71 0.63 1.15
C ALA A 5 -13.08 0.58 -0.35
N ARG A 6 -13.28 1.74 -0.97
CA ARG A 6 -13.60 1.83 -2.41
C ARG A 6 -12.40 1.52 -3.31
N LEU A 7 -11.18 1.82 -2.86
CA LEU A 7 -9.96 1.37 -3.57
C LEU A 7 -9.82 -0.15 -3.53
N THR A 8 -10.15 -0.76 -2.38
CA THR A 8 -10.12 -2.21 -2.22
C THR A 8 -11.10 -2.90 -3.18
N GLU A 9 -12.34 -2.39 -3.26
CA GLU A 9 -13.35 -2.85 -4.23
C GLU A 9 -12.85 -2.73 -5.68
N ALA A 10 -12.34 -1.55 -6.06
CA ALA A 10 -11.91 -1.26 -7.43
C ALA A 10 -10.73 -2.14 -7.87
N CYS A 11 -9.86 -2.52 -6.94
CA CYS A 11 -8.71 -3.36 -7.22
C CYS A 11 -8.98 -4.87 -7.09
N GLY A 12 -10.19 -5.28 -6.71
CA GLY A 12 -10.51 -6.68 -6.41
C GLY A 12 -9.63 -7.27 -5.30
N GLY A 13 -9.14 -6.39 -4.41
CA GLY A 13 -8.12 -6.73 -3.43
C GLY A 13 -8.70 -7.18 -2.09
N ARG A 14 -7.84 -7.68 -1.21
CA ARG A 14 -8.18 -7.95 0.20
C ARG A 14 -7.49 -6.94 1.09
N LEU A 15 -8.28 -6.15 1.84
CA LEU A 15 -7.77 -5.23 2.84
C LEU A 15 -7.39 -6.01 4.11
N GLN A 16 -6.14 -5.89 4.54
CA GLN A 16 -5.70 -6.37 5.84
C GLN A 16 -5.71 -5.23 6.85
N ARG A 17 -6.36 -5.45 7.99
CA ARG A 17 -6.60 -4.50 9.10
C ARG A 17 -7.24 -3.18 8.65
N PRO A 18 -8.55 -3.19 8.39
CA PRO A 18 -9.24 -2.08 7.76
C PRO A 18 -9.40 -0.87 8.71
N GLN A 19 -8.70 0.23 8.41
CA GLN A 19 -9.17 1.57 8.77
C GLN A 19 -9.90 2.14 7.54
N GLU A 20 -11.13 1.69 7.33
CA GLU A 20 -11.90 1.85 6.08
C GLU A 20 -12.11 3.32 5.66
N ASN A 21 -12.18 4.21 6.65
CA ASN A 21 -12.35 5.65 6.47
C ASN A 21 -11.04 6.40 6.16
N THR A 22 -9.90 5.69 6.10
CA THR A 22 -8.64 6.30 5.68
C THR A 22 -8.78 6.81 4.25
N ARG A 23 -8.46 8.09 4.07
CA ARG A 23 -8.45 8.74 2.76
C ARG A 23 -7.00 9.10 2.46
N PRO A 24 -6.36 8.42 1.49
CA PRO A 24 -5.06 8.86 1.02
C PRO A 24 -5.11 10.32 0.58
N THR A 25 -3.99 11.03 0.64
CA THR A 25 -3.81 12.38 0.06
C THR A 25 -3.20 12.35 -1.33
N GLY A 26 -2.67 11.18 -1.72
CA GLY A 26 -2.15 10.89 -3.06
C GLY A 26 -1.65 9.45 -3.14
N PHE A 27 -1.01 9.09 -4.25
CA PHE A 27 -0.39 7.79 -4.47
C PHE A 27 1.08 7.97 -4.87
N SER A 28 1.95 7.05 -4.46
CA SER A 28 3.34 7.04 -4.89
C SER A 28 3.85 5.62 -5.14
N ILE A 29 4.60 5.44 -6.23
CA ILE A 29 5.36 4.21 -6.55
C ILE A 29 6.82 4.30 -6.08
N ASP A 30 7.27 5.47 -5.61
CA ASP A 30 8.64 5.72 -5.18
C ASP A 30 8.67 6.10 -3.69
N SER A 31 9.19 5.20 -2.87
CA SER A 31 9.31 5.41 -1.42
C SER A 31 10.22 6.60 -1.06
N ARG A 32 11.10 7.04 -1.98
CA ARG A 32 12.04 8.16 -1.76
C ARG A 32 11.37 9.52 -1.89
N THR A 33 10.27 9.61 -2.63
CA THR A 33 9.51 10.86 -2.84
C THR A 33 8.17 10.85 -2.13
N LEU A 34 7.75 9.68 -1.59
CA LEU A 34 6.52 9.52 -0.83
C LEU A 34 6.42 10.54 0.31
N GLN A 35 5.23 11.14 0.41
CA GLN A 35 4.81 12.10 1.43
C GLN A 35 3.84 11.45 2.42
N ALA A 36 3.78 11.99 3.63
CA ALA A 36 2.85 11.53 4.65
C ALA A 36 1.38 11.63 4.16
N GLY A 37 0.57 10.62 4.48
CA GLY A 37 -0.81 10.51 4.03
C GLY A 37 -0.98 9.93 2.62
N GLN A 38 0.09 9.73 1.85
CA GLN A 38 -0.01 9.05 0.55
C GLN A 38 -0.13 7.53 0.72
N PHE A 39 -0.68 6.88 -0.30
CA PHE A 39 -0.73 5.44 -0.41
C PHE A 39 0.42 4.93 -1.28
N PHE A 40 1.17 3.95 -0.78
CA PHE A 40 2.31 3.40 -1.52
C PHE A 40 1.87 2.29 -2.47
N ILE A 41 2.36 2.27 -3.71
CA ILE A 41 2.06 1.25 -4.70
C ILE A 41 3.32 0.40 -4.92
N ALA A 42 3.34 -0.80 -4.33
CA ALA A 42 4.48 -1.70 -4.40
C ALA A 42 4.44 -2.52 -5.69
N LEU A 43 5.03 -1.95 -6.76
CA LEU A 43 5.11 -2.63 -8.06
C LEU A 43 6.24 -3.68 -8.06
N PRO A 44 6.00 -4.91 -8.56
CA PRO A 44 7.05 -5.88 -8.83
C PRO A 44 7.85 -5.41 -10.06
N GLY A 45 9.17 -5.57 -10.01
CA GLY A 45 10.04 -5.18 -11.11
C GLY A 45 11.20 -6.15 -11.29
N ARG A 46 11.67 -6.29 -12.53
CA ARG A 46 12.82 -7.16 -12.86
C ARG A 46 14.12 -6.71 -12.17
N ARG A 47 14.29 -5.40 -12.01
CA ARG A 47 15.48 -4.81 -11.36
C ARG A 47 15.28 -4.59 -9.86
N THR A 48 14.08 -4.20 -9.48
CA THR A 48 13.75 -3.84 -8.10
C THR A 48 12.32 -4.23 -7.79
N ASP A 49 12.13 -4.91 -6.66
CA ASP A 49 10.81 -5.27 -6.14
C ASP A 49 10.34 -4.22 -5.12
N GLY A 50 9.26 -3.50 -5.44
CA GLY A 50 8.68 -2.43 -4.63
C GLY A 50 8.29 -2.89 -3.21
N HIS A 51 7.97 -4.18 -3.03
CA HIS A 51 7.59 -4.74 -1.74
C HIS A 51 8.70 -4.62 -0.68
N ARG A 52 9.96 -4.57 -1.13
CA ARG A 52 11.13 -4.39 -0.24
C ARG A 52 11.13 -3.03 0.46
N PHE A 53 10.38 -2.06 -0.04
CA PHE A 53 10.34 -0.69 0.49
C PHE A 53 9.14 -0.38 1.37
N LEU A 54 8.29 -1.37 1.69
CA LEU A 54 7.12 -1.17 2.55
C LEU A 54 7.49 -0.51 3.90
N ARG A 55 8.55 -1.00 4.55
CA ARG A 55 9.02 -0.42 5.83
C ARG A 55 9.42 1.06 5.69
N GLN A 56 10.07 1.41 4.58
CA GLN A 56 10.48 2.80 4.31
C GLN A 56 9.28 3.70 4.01
N ALA A 57 8.31 3.21 3.23
CA ALA A 57 7.09 3.94 2.92
C ALA A 57 6.30 4.25 4.19
N PHE A 58 6.15 3.25 5.08
CA PHE A 58 5.48 3.44 6.36
C PHE A 58 6.23 4.38 7.31
N ALA A 59 7.57 4.29 7.37
CA ALA A 59 8.38 5.22 8.14
C ALA A 59 8.23 6.69 7.68
N ARG A 60 7.83 6.92 6.42
CA ARG A 60 7.54 8.25 5.86
C ARG A 60 6.08 8.69 6.02
N GLY A 61 5.26 7.89 6.70
CA GLY A 61 3.86 8.22 6.97
C GLY A 61 2.89 7.80 5.87
N ALA A 62 3.23 6.80 5.05
CA ALA A 62 2.24 6.20 4.16
C ALA A 62 1.02 5.73 4.96
N CYS A 63 -0.18 6.09 4.50
CA CYS A 63 -1.43 5.70 5.16
C CYS A 63 -1.84 4.24 4.83
N GLY A 64 -1.07 3.59 3.96
CA GLY A 64 -1.21 2.20 3.57
C GLY A 64 -0.43 1.86 2.30
N ALA A 65 -0.54 0.62 1.82
CA ALA A 65 0.06 0.21 0.56
C ALA A 65 -0.78 -0.79 -0.27
N LEU A 66 -0.65 -0.72 -1.59
CA LEU A 66 -1.08 -1.72 -2.56
C LEU A 66 0.07 -2.71 -2.77
N VAL A 67 -0.18 -4.00 -2.63
CA VAL A 67 0.83 -5.06 -2.76
C VAL A 67 0.29 -6.21 -3.61
N GLN A 68 1.18 -6.98 -4.21
CA GLN A 68 0.83 -8.23 -4.87
C GLN A 68 0.44 -9.28 -3.82
N SER A 69 -0.68 -9.96 -4.07
CA SER A 69 -1.19 -11.06 -3.26
C SER A 69 -0.17 -12.21 -3.17
N GLY A 70 -0.12 -12.85 -2.00
CA GLY A 70 0.81 -13.96 -1.73
C GLY A 70 2.19 -13.52 -1.23
N GLN A 71 2.48 -12.21 -1.20
CA GLN A 71 3.69 -11.71 -0.55
C GLN A 71 3.64 -11.93 0.96
N LYS A 72 4.77 -12.34 1.55
CA LYS A 72 4.97 -12.34 3.00
C LYS A 72 4.95 -10.89 3.47
N LEU A 73 3.83 -10.49 4.02
CA LEU A 73 3.67 -9.17 4.62
C LEU A 73 4.47 -9.13 5.93
N PRO A 74 4.99 -7.95 6.31
CA PRO A 74 5.60 -7.81 7.62
C PRO A 74 4.56 -8.15 8.71
N ASP A 75 4.96 -8.92 9.73
CA ASP A 75 4.08 -9.16 10.87
C ASP A 75 3.83 -7.85 11.62
N ASN A 76 2.61 -7.67 12.15
CA ASN A 76 2.22 -6.55 13.02
C ASN A 76 2.44 -5.12 12.46
N VAL A 77 2.24 -4.89 11.16
CA VAL A 77 2.12 -3.51 10.66
C VAL A 77 0.72 -2.97 10.90
N GLY A 78 0.60 -1.91 11.71
CA GLY A 78 -0.66 -1.18 11.97
C GLY A 78 -1.15 -0.32 10.81
N TYR A 79 -0.92 -0.74 9.56
CA TYR A 79 -1.19 0.03 8.35
C TYR A 79 -2.15 -0.70 7.40
N ASN A 80 -2.93 0.05 6.63
CA ASN A 80 -3.84 -0.50 5.62
C ASN A 80 -3.04 -1.18 4.49
N LEU A 81 -3.29 -2.46 4.21
CA LEU A 81 -2.65 -3.18 3.10
C LEU A 81 -3.71 -3.76 2.17
N ILE A 82 -3.67 -3.41 0.89
CA ILE A 82 -4.54 -3.98 -0.14
C ILE A 82 -3.72 -4.96 -0.97
N GLY A 83 -4.00 -6.26 -0.82
CA GLY A 83 -3.41 -7.31 -1.65
C GLY A 83 -4.20 -7.53 -2.94
N VAL A 84 -3.57 -7.42 -4.10
CA VAL A 84 -4.20 -7.63 -5.42
C VAL A 84 -3.49 -8.73 -6.20
N PRO A 85 -4.17 -9.51 -7.06
CA PRO A 85 -3.54 -10.62 -7.78
C PRO A 85 -2.37 -10.16 -8.67
N ASN A 86 -2.49 -8.98 -9.28
CA ASN A 86 -1.42 -8.33 -10.04
C ASN A 86 -1.39 -6.84 -9.71
N THR A 87 -0.24 -6.34 -9.28
CA THR A 87 0.10 -4.91 -9.15
C THR A 87 0.92 -4.46 -10.34
#